data_AF-A0A6G9QHQ0-F1
#
_entry.id   AF-A0A6G9QHQ0-F1
#
_cell.length_a   1.000
_cell.length_b   1.000
_cell.length_c   1.000
_cell.angle_alpha   90.00
_cell.angle_beta   90.00
_cell.angle_gamma   90.00
#
_symmetry.space_group_name_H-M   'P 1'
#
loop_
_entity.id
_entity.type
_entity.pdbx_description
1 polymer ?
#
loop_
_entity_poly.entity_id
_entity_poly.type
_entity_poly.pdbx_seq_one_letter_code
_entity_poly.pdbx_strand_id
1 'polypeptide(L)'
;MKSISDLVGQVKISQRLNNSLAFKNIELSASNYESLMSKLSMLDWQKTSSMDKKAVQKKIQTANESVTREMQAASNQLLSKLASQQDKLEQASKATHTDLAIAGMLAGKTANQLFEIGCQSASAARILTSTDAGVFGGLSREQVNTLRKHAAPAQFAEVEETEKAIDTLIRLKSTLDAAHGYNEIKFSANGNEQKIAGILNDEAVEEAAEESEQETE
;
A
#
# COMPACT_ATOMS: atom_id res chain seq x y z
N MET A 1 17.14 -7.66 -11.51
CA MET A 1 16.62 -6.28 -11.50
C MET A 1 15.11 -6.37 -11.51
N LYS A 2 14.38 -5.67 -10.64
CA LYS A 2 12.90 -5.72 -10.63
C LYS A 2 12.36 -4.99 -11.87
N SER A 3 11.41 -5.59 -12.56
CA SER A 3 10.78 -5.06 -13.78
C SER A 3 9.30 -4.72 -13.57
N ILE A 4 8.72 -3.95 -14.49
CA ILE A 4 7.26 -3.70 -14.47
C ILE A 4 6.47 -4.98 -14.73
N SER A 5 7.02 -5.94 -15.47
CA SER A 5 6.44 -7.29 -15.61
C SER A 5 6.38 -8.02 -14.27
N ASP A 6 7.42 -7.92 -13.44
CA ASP A 6 7.41 -8.50 -12.08
C ASP A 6 6.34 -7.85 -11.20
N LEU A 7 6.15 -6.53 -11.33
CA LEU A 7 5.07 -5.82 -10.65
C LEU A 7 3.70 -6.37 -11.07
N VAL A 8 3.43 -6.48 -12.38
CA VAL A 8 2.17 -7.04 -12.89
C VAL A 8 1.92 -8.44 -12.34
N GLY A 9 2.94 -9.30 -12.34
CA GLY A 9 2.86 -10.65 -11.77
C GLY A 9 2.52 -10.64 -10.28
N GLN A 10 3.22 -9.82 -9.49
CA GLN A 10 2.96 -9.69 -8.05
C GLN A 10 1.55 -9.15 -7.77
N VAL A 11 1.11 -8.12 -8.48
CA VAL A 11 -0.23 -7.53 -8.31
C VAL A 11 -1.32 -8.55 -8.65
N LYS A 12 -1.16 -9.35 -9.71
CA LYS A 12 -2.11 -10.43 -10.07
C LYS A 12 -2.24 -11.48 -8.97
N ILE A 13 -1.13 -11.88 -8.36
CA ILE A 13 -1.14 -12.83 -7.24
C ILE A 13 -1.87 -12.19 -6.05
N SER A 14 -1.54 -10.95 -5.70
CA SER A 14 -2.17 -10.22 -4.59
C SER A 14 -3.67 -10.02 -4.79
N GLN A 15 -4.11 -9.69 -6.01
CA GLN A 15 -5.52 -9.56 -6.35
C GLN A 15 -6.27 -10.90 -6.18
N ARG A 16 -5.69 -12.02 -6.62
CA ARG A 16 -6.31 -13.35 -6.49
C ARG A 16 -6.41 -13.80 -5.04
N LEU A 17 -5.38 -13.52 -4.23
CA LEU A 17 -5.34 -13.91 -2.82
C LEU A 17 -6.27 -13.05 -1.95
N ASN A 18 -6.37 -11.75 -2.24
CA ASN A 18 -7.10 -10.79 -1.40
C ASN A 18 -8.48 -10.42 -1.95
N ASN A 19 -8.84 -10.92 -3.15
CA ASN A 19 -10.10 -10.66 -3.88
C ASN A 19 -10.61 -9.20 -3.80
N SER A 20 -9.68 -8.24 -3.89
CA SER A 20 -10.00 -6.82 -3.68
C SER A 20 -9.96 -6.05 -5.00
N LEU A 21 -11.03 -5.29 -5.24
CA LEU A 21 -11.11 -4.30 -6.33
C LEU A 21 -9.94 -3.31 -6.28
N ALA A 22 -9.39 -3.03 -5.09
CA ALA A 22 -8.26 -2.12 -4.93
C ALA A 22 -7.01 -2.57 -5.71
N PHE A 23 -6.74 -3.89 -5.80
CA PHE A 23 -5.60 -4.40 -6.57
C PHE A 23 -5.88 -4.51 -8.06
N LYS A 24 -7.15 -4.57 -8.49
CA LYS A 24 -7.54 -4.67 -9.90
C LYS A 24 -7.15 -3.41 -10.69
N ASN A 25 -7.35 -2.23 -10.13
CA ASN A 25 -6.98 -1.00 -10.84
C ASN A 25 -5.47 -0.81 -10.93
N ILE A 26 -4.73 -1.22 -9.88
CA ILE A 26 -3.27 -1.26 -9.89
C ILE A 26 -2.78 -2.22 -10.99
N GLU A 27 -3.41 -3.38 -11.12
CA GLU A 27 -3.08 -4.37 -12.17
C GLU A 27 -3.23 -3.78 -13.57
N LEU A 28 -4.35 -3.11 -13.83
CA LEU A 28 -4.64 -2.49 -15.12
C LEU A 28 -3.61 -1.40 -15.45
N SER A 29 -3.36 -0.48 -14.51
CA SER A 29 -2.38 0.58 -14.70
C SER A 29 -0.96 0.03 -14.87
N ALA A 30 -0.58 -0.99 -14.10
CA ALA A 30 0.73 -1.64 -14.23
C ALA A 30 0.87 -2.37 -15.57
N SER A 31 -0.20 -3.01 -16.08
CA SER A 31 -0.21 -3.67 -17.39
C SER A 31 -0.10 -2.66 -18.53
N ASN A 32 -0.73 -1.49 -18.41
CA ASN A 32 -0.57 -0.41 -19.38
C ASN A 32 0.87 0.12 -19.40
N TYR A 33 1.50 0.26 -18.22
CA TYR A 33 2.90 0.64 -18.11
C TYR A 33 3.82 -0.43 -18.72
N GLU A 34 3.57 -1.71 -18.45
CA GLU A 34 4.30 -2.83 -19.04
C GLU A 34 4.20 -2.84 -20.58
N SER A 35 3.00 -2.62 -21.13
CA SER A 35 2.79 -2.50 -22.58
C SER A 35 3.57 -1.33 -23.19
N LEU A 36 3.63 -0.18 -22.51
CA LEU A 36 4.47 0.94 -22.92
C LEU A 36 5.94 0.54 -22.95
N MET A 37 6.44 -0.12 -21.91
CA MET A 37 7.84 -0.57 -21.82
C MET A 37 8.20 -1.58 -22.92
N SER A 38 7.29 -2.51 -23.23
CA SER A 38 7.44 -3.45 -24.32
C SER A 38 7.60 -2.74 -25.67
N LYS A 39 6.75 -1.75 -25.97
CA LYS A 39 6.85 -0.93 -27.20
C LYS A 39 8.16 -0.15 -27.27
N LEU A 40 8.59 0.45 -26.16
CA LEU A 40 9.82 1.24 -26.12
C LEU A 40 11.08 0.36 -26.21
N SER A 41 11.02 -0.90 -25.80
CA SER A 41 12.15 -1.83 -25.93
C SER A 41 12.52 -2.16 -27.38
N MET A 42 11.61 -1.94 -28.33
CA MET A 42 11.83 -2.14 -29.76
C MET A 42 12.46 -0.91 -30.45
N LEU A 43 12.57 0.22 -29.74
CA LEU A 43 13.16 1.44 -30.29
C LEU A 43 14.69 1.41 -30.16
N ASP A 44 15.38 1.83 -31.23
CA ASP A 44 16.80 2.14 -31.18
C ASP A 44 17.00 3.50 -30.51
N TRP A 45 17.11 3.49 -29.17
CA TRP A 45 17.20 4.70 -28.35
C TRP A 45 18.35 5.64 -28.74
N GLN A 46 19.43 5.09 -29.32
CA GLN A 46 20.57 5.90 -29.74
C GLN A 46 20.27 6.74 -30.98
N LYS A 47 19.34 6.31 -31.83
CA LYS A 47 18.93 7.03 -33.05
C LYS A 47 17.72 7.94 -32.84
N THR A 48 17.09 7.87 -31.68
CA THR A 48 15.93 8.69 -31.33
C THR A 48 16.33 10.16 -31.14
N SER A 49 15.54 11.09 -31.71
CA SER A 49 15.78 12.52 -31.56
C SER A 49 15.64 12.97 -30.10
N SER A 50 16.31 14.06 -29.70
CA SER A 50 16.20 14.60 -28.34
C SER A 50 14.76 14.95 -27.94
N MET A 51 13.96 15.45 -28.88
CA MET A 51 12.56 15.78 -28.67
C MET A 51 11.72 14.51 -28.42
N ASP A 52 11.92 13.46 -29.21
CA ASP A 52 11.26 12.17 -29.02
C ASP A 52 11.68 11.52 -27.70
N LYS A 53 12.95 11.64 -27.31
CA LYS A 53 13.44 11.16 -26.01
C LYS A 53 12.71 11.83 -24.85
N LYS A 54 12.54 13.16 -24.89
CA LYS A 54 11.77 13.94 -23.90
C LYS A 54 10.30 13.52 -23.87
N ALA A 55 9.68 13.31 -25.03
CA ALA A 55 8.31 12.84 -25.13
C ALA A 55 8.12 11.44 -24.54
N VAL A 56 9.08 10.53 -24.78
CA VAL A 56 9.10 9.19 -24.20
C VAL A 56 9.26 9.24 -22.69
N GLN A 57 10.20 10.03 -22.15
CA GLN A 57 10.36 10.21 -20.71
C GLN A 57 9.08 10.72 -20.05
N LYS A 58 8.41 11.71 -20.65
CA LYS A 58 7.11 12.19 -20.17
C LYS A 58 6.07 11.07 -20.12
N LYS A 59 6.00 10.21 -21.15
CA LYS A 59 5.10 9.04 -21.16
C LYS A 59 5.44 8.03 -20.06
N ILE A 60 6.73 7.77 -19.81
CA ILE A 60 7.19 6.89 -18.72
C ILE A 60 6.74 7.46 -17.37
N GLN A 61 6.93 8.75 -17.16
CA GLN A 61 6.54 9.46 -15.95
C GLN A 61 5.02 9.41 -15.74
N THR A 62 4.22 9.74 -16.76
CA THR A 62 2.76 9.67 -16.68
C THR A 62 2.26 8.26 -16.39
N ALA A 63 2.89 7.23 -16.97
CA ALA A 63 2.54 5.84 -16.68
C ALA A 63 2.84 5.47 -15.21
N ASN A 64 3.99 5.88 -14.67
CA ASN A 64 4.33 5.68 -13.27
C ASN A 64 3.38 6.43 -12.31
N GLU A 65 3.05 7.67 -12.62
CA GLU A 65 2.08 8.47 -11.86
C GLU A 65 0.70 7.83 -11.84
N SER A 66 0.26 7.24 -12.97
CA SER A 66 -0.99 6.50 -13.04
C SER A 66 -1.01 5.29 -12.10
N VAL A 67 0.07 4.50 -12.06
CA VAL A 67 0.17 3.37 -11.12
C VAL A 67 0.22 3.86 -9.67
N THR A 68 1.00 4.91 -9.40
CA THR A 68 1.15 5.50 -8.06
C THR A 68 -0.18 6.03 -7.53
N ARG A 69 -0.98 6.67 -8.39
CA ARG A 69 -2.32 7.15 -8.04
C ARG A 69 -3.25 6.02 -7.62
N GLU A 70 -3.27 4.92 -8.38
CA GLU A 70 -4.08 3.74 -8.03
C GLU A 70 -3.59 3.08 -6.74
N MET A 71 -2.27 3.00 -6.53
CA MET A 71 -1.70 2.51 -5.26
C MET A 71 -2.12 3.39 -4.08
N GLN A 72 -2.14 4.72 -4.25
CA GLN A 72 -2.57 5.63 -3.20
C GLN A 72 -4.07 5.53 -2.91
N ALA A 73 -4.90 5.37 -3.94
CA ALA A 73 -6.33 5.10 -3.77
C ALA A 73 -6.57 3.79 -3.00
N ALA A 74 -5.85 2.72 -3.35
CA ALA A 74 -5.89 1.46 -2.63
C ALA A 74 -5.41 1.60 -1.17
N SER A 75 -4.34 2.37 -0.94
CA SER A 75 -3.83 2.65 0.41
C SER A 75 -4.88 3.34 1.27
N ASN A 76 -5.53 4.38 0.75
CA ASN A 76 -6.57 5.12 1.48
C ASN A 76 -7.76 4.22 1.83
N GLN A 77 -8.18 3.35 0.89
CA GLN A 77 -9.25 2.38 1.14
C GLN A 77 -8.88 1.36 2.23
N LEU A 78 -7.66 0.81 2.17
CA LEU A 78 -7.19 -0.18 3.16
C LEU A 78 -7.01 0.45 4.54
N LEU A 79 -6.46 1.67 4.63
CA LEU A 79 -6.31 2.38 5.91
C LEU A 79 -7.66 2.75 6.52
N SER A 80 -8.62 3.19 5.70
CA SER A 80 -9.99 3.46 6.16
C SER A 80 -10.68 2.17 6.65
N LYS A 81 -10.51 1.06 5.92
CA LYS A 81 -11.00 -0.26 6.34
C LYS A 81 -10.36 -0.70 7.66
N LEU A 82 -9.04 -0.54 7.79
CA LEU A 82 -8.30 -0.90 8.99
C LEU A 82 -8.80 -0.11 10.21
N ALA A 83 -8.95 1.21 10.09
CA ALA A 83 -9.47 2.04 11.18
C ALA A 83 -10.86 1.56 11.64
N SER A 84 -11.78 1.31 10.70
CA SER A 84 -13.12 0.78 11.03
C SER A 84 -13.07 -0.61 11.68
N GLN A 85 -12.17 -1.48 11.24
CA GLN A 85 -11.99 -2.81 11.83
C GLN A 85 -11.34 -2.75 13.22
N GLN A 86 -10.40 -1.83 13.45
CA GLN A 86 -9.80 -1.58 14.76
C GLN A 86 -10.85 -1.09 15.76
N ASP A 87 -11.73 -0.17 15.36
CA ASP A 87 -12.84 0.29 16.20
C ASP A 87 -13.78 -0.86 16.57
N LYS A 88 -14.14 -1.70 15.58
CA LYS A 88 -14.97 -2.89 15.80
C LYS A 88 -14.29 -3.90 16.72
N LEU A 89 -13.00 -4.14 16.55
CA LEU A 89 -12.21 -5.01 17.41
C LEU A 89 -12.20 -4.49 18.85
N GLU A 90 -12.00 -3.19 19.05
CA GLU A 90 -12.01 -2.59 20.37
C GLU A 90 -13.39 -2.75 21.04
N GLN A 91 -14.47 -2.47 20.31
CA GLN A 91 -15.84 -2.65 20.82
C GLN A 91 -16.14 -4.11 21.14
N ALA A 92 -15.81 -5.03 20.22
CA ALA A 92 -16.06 -6.46 20.38
C ALA A 92 -15.19 -7.11 21.49
N SER A 93 -14.05 -6.51 21.81
CA SER A 93 -13.15 -6.99 22.88
C SER A 93 -13.55 -6.49 24.27
N LYS A 94 -14.51 -5.57 24.40
CA LYS A 94 -14.98 -5.07 25.70
C LYS A 94 -15.85 -6.12 26.39
N ALA A 95 -15.56 -6.37 27.66
CA ALA A 95 -16.37 -7.25 28.49
C ALA A 95 -17.82 -6.72 28.59
N THR A 96 -18.76 -7.63 28.39
CA THR A 96 -20.20 -7.37 28.51
C THR A 96 -20.71 -7.77 29.91
N HIS A 97 -21.93 -7.38 30.26
CA HIS A 97 -22.55 -7.79 31.54
C HIS A 97 -22.63 -9.30 31.72
N THR A 98 -22.82 -10.07 30.64
CA THR A 98 -22.83 -11.53 30.68
C THR A 98 -21.43 -12.10 30.89
N ASP A 99 -20.39 -11.44 30.38
CA ASP A 99 -19.01 -11.85 30.65
C ASP A 99 -18.68 -11.63 32.14
N LEU A 100 -19.10 -10.51 32.74
CA LEU A 100 -18.84 -10.24 34.16
C LEU A 100 -19.42 -11.31 35.12
N ALA A 101 -20.44 -12.06 34.72
CA ALA A 101 -20.99 -13.15 35.52
C ALA A 101 -19.97 -14.26 35.80
N ILE A 102 -18.97 -14.46 34.93
CA ILE A 102 -17.90 -15.45 35.14
C ILE A 102 -16.68 -14.87 35.87
N ALA A 103 -16.66 -13.58 36.23
CA ALA A 103 -15.53 -12.96 36.91
C ALA A 103 -15.22 -13.61 38.26
N GLY A 104 -16.24 -14.04 39.01
CA GLY A 104 -16.08 -14.77 40.26
C GLY A 104 -15.37 -16.12 40.08
N MET A 105 -15.49 -16.75 38.90
CA MET A 105 -14.78 -17.99 38.57
C MET A 105 -13.31 -17.75 38.23
N LEU A 106 -12.93 -16.52 37.89
CA LEU A 106 -11.53 -16.14 37.61
C LEU A 106 -10.79 -15.75 38.89
N ALA A 107 -11.51 -15.32 39.93
CA ALA A 107 -10.93 -14.89 41.20
C ALA A 107 -10.07 -16.00 41.85
N GLY A 108 -8.90 -15.62 42.37
CA GLY A 108 -8.00 -16.53 43.08
C GLY A 108 -7.20 -17.51 42.22
N LYS A 109 -7.35 -17.46 40.89
CA LYS A 109 -6.52 -18.27 39.96
C LYS A 109 -5.14 -17.68 39.79
N THR A 110 -4.16 -18.54 39.49
CA THR A 110 -2.80 -18.09 39.19
C THR A 110 -2.72 -17.46 37.80
N ALA A 111 -1.71 -16.62 37.55
CA ALA A 111 -1.50 -15.98 36.24
C ALA A 111 -1.52 -16.99 35.07
N ASN A 112 -0.86 -18.14 35.22
CA ASN A 112 -0.86 -19.17 34.18
C ASN A 112 -2.26 -19.76 33.91
N GLN A 113 -3.04 -20.00 34.98
CA GLN A 113 -4.41 -20.49 34.85
C GLN A 113 -5.32 -19.44 34.22
N LEU A 114 -5.18 -18.17 34.58
CA LEU A 114 -5.92 -17.07 33.97
C LEU A 114 -5.62 -16.96 32.48
N PHE A 115 -4.34 -17.08 32.11
CA PHE A 115 -3.93 -17.04 30.70
C PHE A 115 -4.50 -18.21 29.90
N GLU A 116 -4.42 -19.45 30.41
CA GLU A 116 -5.02 -20.62 29.75
C GLU A 116 -6.54 -20.47 29.56
N ILE A 117 -7.25 -20.04 30.61
CA ILE A 117 -8.70 -19.84 30.54
C ILE A 117 -9.05 -18.75 29.53
N GLY A 118 -8.28 -17.65 29.52
CA GLY A 118 -8.44 -16.59 28.52
C GLY A 118 -8.24 -17.10 27.10
N CYS A 119 -7.24 -17.95 26.85
CA CYS A 119 -7.03 -18.55 25.54
C CYS A 119 -8.19 -19.47 25.09
N GLN A 120 -8.89 -20.09 26.04
CA GLN A 120 -9.98 -21.03 25.78
C GLN A 120 -11.39 -20.40 25.75
N SER A 121 -11.56 -19.22 26.36
CA SER A 121 -12.86 -18.57 26.50
C SER A 121 -12.79 -17.09 26.12
N ALA A 122 -13.57 -16.71 25.09
CA ALA A 122 -13.67 -15.33 24.64
C ALA A 122 -14.16 -14.39 25.75
N SER A 123 -15.14 -14.83 26.57
CA SER A 123 -15.64 -14.06 27.71
C SER A 123 -14.54 -13.81 28.75
N ALA A 124 -13.73 -14.82 29.06
CA ALA A 124 -12.63 -14.66 30.01
C ALA A 124 -11.53 -13.77 29.42
N ALA A 125 -11.18 -13.94 28.14
CA ALA A 125 -10.23 -13.07 27.46
C ALA A 125 -10.71 -11.61 27.46
N ARG A 126 -11.99 -11.34 27.18
CA ARG A 126 -12.55 -9.98 27.24
C ARG A 126 -12.37 -9.37 28.63
N ILE A 127 -12.73 -10.09 29.70
CA ILE A 127 -12.55 -9.59 31.07
C ILE A 127 -11.08 -9.32 31.36
N LEU A 128 -10.19 -10.27 31.05
CA LEU A 128 -8.77 -10.18 31.36
C LEU A 128 -8.03 -9.12 30.53
N THR A 129 -8.61 -8.66 29.42
CA THR A 129 -7.97 -7.67 28.52
C THR A 129 -8.63 -6.30 28.54
N SER A 130 -9.94 -6.22 28.72
CA SER A 130 -10.69 -4.96 28.72
C SER A 130 -10.86 -4.36 30.11
N THR A 131 -10.41 -5.05 31.16
CA THR A 131 -10.41 -4.57 32.54
C THR A 131 -9.05 -4.79 33.17
N ASP A 132 -8.81 -4.18 34.33
CA ASP A 132 -7.55 -4.37 35.08
C ASP A 132 -7.42 -5.78 35.68
N ALA A 133 -8.44 -6.66 35.56
CA ALA A 133 -8.44 -7.99 36.14
C ALA A 133 -7.26 -8.87 35.69
N GLY A 134 -6.83 -8.76 34.43
CA GLY A 134 -5.66 -9.49 33.94
C GLY A 134 -4.37 -9.05 34.62
N VAL A 135 -4.19 -7.72 34.75
CA VAL A 135 -3.00 -7.13 35.39
C VAL A 135 -2.99 -7.43 36.89
N PHE A 136 -4.13 -7.27 37.58
CA PHE A 136 -4.27 -7.62 39.00
C PHE A 136 -4.12 -9.13 39.26
N GLY A 137 -4.50 -9.96 38.28
CA GLY A 137 -4.25 -11.40 38.28
C GLY A 137 -2.79 -11.81 38.02
N GLY A 138 -1.89 -10.84 37.80
CA GLY A 138 -0.47 -11.07 37.60
C GLY A 138 -0.07 -11.43 36.18
N LEU A 139 -0.92 -11.21 35.17
CA LEU A 139 -0.55 -11.38 33.77
C LEU A 139 0.42 -10.29 33.32
N SER A 140 1.43 -10.68 32.54
CA SER A 140 2.31 -9.73 31.88
C SER A 140 1.57 -8.94 30.79
N ARG A 141 2.09 -7.76 30.42
CA ARG A 141 1.53 -6.97 29.30
C ARG A 141 1.49 -7.76 27.99
N GLU A 142 2.49 -8.60 27.75
CA GLU A 142 2.54 -9.46 26.56
C GLU A 142 1.45 -10.53 26.57
N GLN A 143 1.18 -11.13 27.73
CA GLN A 143 0.09 -12.09 27.89
C GLN A 143 -1.27 -11.43 27.68
N VAL A 144 -1.50 -10.26 28.28
CA VAL A 144 -2.74 -9.48 28.07
C VAL A 144 -2.90 -9.11 26.58
N ASN A 145 -1.85 -8.65 25.92
CA ASN A 145 -1.91 -8.36 24.48
C ASN A 145 -2.21 -9.61 23.65
N THR A 146 -1.63 -10.75 24.01
CA THR A 146 -1.90 -12.04 23.35
C THR A 146 -3.36 -12.45 23.51
N LEU A 147 -3.98 -12.19 24.67
CA LEU A 147 -5.39 -12.51 24.91
C LEU A 147 -6.36 -11.68 24.06
N ARG A 148 -5.96 -10.53 23.51
CA ARG A 148 -6.85 -9.72 22.63
C ARG A 148 -7.31 -10.51 21.40
N LYS A 149 -6.46 -11.38 20.85
CA LYS A 149 -6.84 -12.25 19.71
C LYS A 149 -7.89 -13.31 20.10
N HIS A 150 -8.01 -13.63 21.38
CA HIS A 150 -8.99 -14.58 21.91
C HIS A 150 -10.29 -13.87 22.36
N ALA A 151 -10.20 -12.59 22.73
CA ALA A 151 -11.34 -11.77 23.15
C ALA A 151 -12.36 -11.55 22.02
N ALA A 152 -11.87 -11.34 20.79
CA ALA A 152 -12.69 -11.16 19.59
C ALA A 152 -11.98 -11.76 18.35
N PRO A 153 -11.94 -13.10 18.21
CA PRO A 153 -11.12 -13.78 17.20
C PRO A 153 -11.46 -13.41 15.76
N ALA A 154 -12.75 -13.26 15.44
CA ALA A 154 -13.19 -12.92 14.09
C ALA A 154 -12.75 -11.50 13.70
N GLN A 155 -12.97 -10.51 14.58
CA GLN A 155 -12.56 -9.13 14.35
C GLN A 155 -11.03 -8.98 14.32
N PHE A 156 -10.32 -9.77 15.12
CA PHE A 156 -8.85 -9.77 15.10
C PHE A 156 -8.33 -10.32 13.76
N ALA A 157 -8.87 -11.44 13.29
CA ALA A 157 -8.49 -12.01 11.99
C ALA A 157 -8.75 -11.05 10.83
N GLU A 158 -9.85 -10.31 10.88
CA GLU A 158 -10.19 -9.26 9.92
C GLU A 158 -9.17 -8.11 9.88
N VAL A 159 -8.69 -7.67 11.05
CA VAL A 159 -7.63 -6.65 11.17
C VAL A 159 -6.32 -7.19 10.58
N GLU A 160 -5.93 -8.41 10.97
CA GLU A 160 -4.70 -9.05 10.52
C GLU A 160 -4.68 -9.25 8.99
N GLU A 161 -5.81 -9.61 8.39
CA GLU A 161 -5.96 -9.73 6.94
C GLU A 161 -5.74 -8.39 6.23
N THR A 162 -6.33 -7.31 6.75
CA THR A 162 -6.16 -5.97 6.19
C THR A 162 -4.72 -5.46 6.37
N GLU A 163 -4.08 -5.72 7.52
CA GLU A 163 -2.65 -5.40 7.74
C GLU A 163 -1.76 -6.13 6.73
N LYS A 164 -1.99 -7.44 6.50
CA LYS A 164 -1.28 -8.21 5.46
C LYS A 164 -1.49 -7.63 4.05
N ALA A 165 -2.68 -7.12 3.75
CA ALA A 165 -2.94 -6.46 2.47
C ALA A 165 -2.17 -5.13 2.34
N ILE A 166 -2.04 -4.36 3.42
CA ILE A 166 -1.23 -3.13 3.46
C ILE A 166 0.26 -3.45 3.26
N ASP A 167 0.79 -4.45 3.96
CA ASP A 167 2.17 -4.91 3.78
C ASP A 167 2.46 -5.34 2.34
N THR A 168 1.48 -6.02 1.74
CA THR A 168 1.53 -6.40 0.32
C THR A 168 1.61 -5.16 -0.57
N LEU A 169 0.78 -4.15 -0.33
CA LEU A 169 0.81 -2.90 -1.09
C LEU A 169 2.15 -2.16 -0.95
N ILE A 170 2.75 -2.13 0.25
CA ILE A 170 4.08 -1.55 0.49
C ILE A 170 5.15 -2.27 -0.33
N ARG A 171 5.12 -3.62 -0.36
CA ARG A 171 6.05 -4.43 -1.17
C ARG A 171 5.87 -4.15 -2.68
N LEU A 172 4.63 -4.03 -3.13
CA LEU A 172 4.31 -3.70 -4.53
C LEU A 172 4.84 -2.32 -4.90
N LYS A 173 4.69 -1.32 -4.02
CA LYS A 173 5.25 0.01 -4.23
C LYS A 173 6.77 -0.01 -4.30
N SER A 174 7.45 -0.73 -3.41
CA SER A 174 8.90 -0.94 -3.51
C SER A 174 9.33 -1.59 -4.83
N THR A 175 8.53 -2.51 -5.37
CA THR A 175 8.77 -3.10 -6.69
C THR A 175 8.56 -2.10 -7.82
N LEU A 176 7.52 -1.25 -7.76
CA LEU A 176 7.29 -0.17 -8.72
C LEU A 176 8.45 0.83 -8.72
N ASP A 177 8.85 1.33 -7.54
CA ASP A 177 9.88 2.37 -7.42
C ASP A 177 11.22 1.87 -7.98
N ALA A 178 11.58 0.61 -7.71
CA ALA A 178 12.79 -0.01 -8.26
C ALA A 178 12.72 -0.20 -9.79
N ALA A 179 11.57 -0.63 -10.31
CA ALA A 179 11.37 -0.85 -11.74
C ALA A 179 11.33 0.48 -12.52
N HIS A 180 10.69 1.50 -11.96
CA HIS A 180 10.63 2.83 -12.54
C HIS A 180 12.02 3.47 -12.58
N GLY A 181 12.78 3.44 -11.48
CA GLY A 181 14.16 3.96 -11.45
C GLY A 181 15.08 3.28 -12.47
N TYR A 182 14.91 1.96 -12.69
CA TYR A 182 15.62 1.28 -13.78
C TYR A 182 15.23 1.82 -15.17
N ASN A 183 13.95 2.03 -15.42
CA ASN A 183 13.46 2.55 -16.69
C ASN A 183 13.93 3.99 -16.94
N GLU A 184 13.97 4.84 -15.91
CA GLU A 184 14.51 6.19 -16.03
C GLU A 184 15.99 6.20 -16.44
N ILE A 185 16.80 5.30 -15.85
CA ILE A 185 18.21 5.15 -16.22
C ILE A 185 18.34 4.66 -17.67
N LYS A 186 17.57 3.61 -18.02
CA LYS A 186 17.61 2.98 -19.36
C LYS A 186 17.20 3.95 -20.47
N PHE A 187 16.22 4.81 -20.22
CA PHE A 187 15.70 5.79 -21.16
C PHE A 187 16.09 7.22 -20.78
N SER A 188 17.28 7.39 -20.19
CA SER A 188 17.83 8.71 -19.90
C SER A 188 18.28 9.39 -21.21
N ALA A 189 18.16 10.72 -21.22
CA ALA A 189 18.75 11.56 -22.25
C ALA A 189 20.14 11.99 -21.75
N ASN A 190 21.14 12.01 -22.62
CA ASN A 190 22.48 12.42 -22.20
C ASN A 190 22.47 13.91 -21.78
N GLY A 191 23.37 14.32 -20.88
CA GLY A 191 23.38 15.69 -20.34
C GLY A 191 23.51 16.82 -21.38
N ASN A 192 24.08 16.54 -22.56
CA ASN A 192 24.10 17.49 -23.68
C ASN A 192 22.75 17.57 -24.41
N GLU A 193 22.00 16.46 -24.48
CA GLU A 193 20.67 16.40 -25.10
C GLU A 193 19.62 17.09 -24.22
N GLN A 194 19.76 17.01 -22.88
CA GLN A 194 18.91 17.77 -21.95
C GLN A 194 19.12 19.29 -22.07
N LYS A 195 20.36 19.74 -22.27
CA LYS A 195 20.67 21.18 -22.48
C LYS A 195 20.11 21.68 -23.82
N ILE A 196 20.32 20.94 -24.91
CA ILE A 196 19.80 21.30 -26.24
C ILE A 196 18.26 21.28 -26.25
N ALA A 197 17.64 20.30 -25.59
CA ALA A 197 16.18 20.24 -25.44
C ALA A 197 15.61 21.28 -24.44
N GLY A 198 16.46 21.95 -23.66
CA GLY A 198 16.12 23.15 -22.91
C GLY A 198 16.13 24.37 -23.82
N ILE A 199 17.21 24.56 -24.59
CA ILE A 199 17.39 25.67 -25.55
C ILE A 199 16.29 25.68 -26.62
N LEU A 200 16.01 24.54 -27.27
CA LEU A 200 14.93 24.43 -28.28
C LEU A 200 13.53 24.71 -27.72
N ASN A 201 13.36 24.56 -26.40
CA ASN A 201 12.08 24.76 -25.73
C ASN A 201 11.92 26.21 -25.24
N ASP A 202 13.03 26.95 -25.10
CA ASP A 202 13.06 28.39 -24.89
C ASP A 202 12.91 29.14 -26.24
N GLU A 203 13.58 28.69 -27.30
CA GLU A 203 13.45 29.26 -28.66
C GLU A 203 12.01 29.13 -29.22
N ALA A 204 11.34 28.00 -28.98
CA ALA A 204 9.94 27.81 -29.41
C ALA A 204 8.93 28.69 -28.63
N VAL A 205 9.34 29.27 -27.50
CA VAL A 205 8.53 30.23 -26.74
C VAL A 205 8.84 31.67 -27.18
N GLU A 206 10.06 31.96 -27.62
CA GLU A 206 10.43 33.25 -28.22
C GLU A 206 9.84 33.42 -29.64
N GLU A 207 9.88 32.40 -30.51
CA GLU A 207 9.27 32.51 -31.85
C GLU A 207 7.74 32.68 -31.80
N ALA A 208 7.07 32.04 -30.83
CA ALA A 208 5.63 32.22 -30.62
C ALA A 208 5.25 33.59 -30.02
N ALA A 209 6.21 34.27 -29.37
CA ALA A 209 6.02 35.63 -28.87
C ALA A 209 6.22 36.66 -29.99
N GLU A 210 7.21 36.48 -30.86
CA GLU A 210 7.47 37.38 -32.00
C GLU A 210 6.36 37.34 -33.08
N GLU A 211 5.76 36.17 -33.35
CA GLU A 211 4.61 36.08 -34.26
C GLU A 211 3.35 36.78 -33.71
N SER A 212 3.21 36.89 -32.38
CA SER A 212 2.07 37.56 -31.76
C SER A 212 2.15 39.09 -31.73
N GLU A 213 3.34 39.66 -31.93
CA GLU A 213 3.54 41.12 -31.99
C GLU A 213 3.39 41.71 -33.41
N GLN A 214 3.53 40.89 -34.46
CA GLN A 214 3.39 41.35 -35.86
C GLN A 214 1.94 41.42 -36.39
N GLU A 215 0.95 40.87 -35.69
CA GLU A 215 -0.48 40.97 -36.08
C GLU A 215 -1.19 42.21 -35.49
N THR A 216 -0.48 43.13 -34.83
CA THR A 216 -1.06 44.34 -34.18
C THR A 216 -0.52 45.70 -34.65
N GLU A 217 -0.03 45.82 -35.89
CA GLU A 217 0.17 47.13 -36.56
C GLU A 217 -0.75 47.33 -37.78
#